data_AF-A0A3Q9NLQ8-F1
#
_entry.id   AF-A0A3Q9NLQ8-F1
#
_cell.length_a   1.000
_cell.length_b   1.000
_cell.length_c   1.000
_cell.angle_alpha   90.00
_cell.angle_beta   90.00
_cell.angle_gamma   90.00
#
_symmetry.space_group_name_H-M   'P 1'
#
loop_
_entity.id
_entity.type
_entity.pdbx_description
1 polymer ?
#
loop_
_entity_poly.entity_id
_entity_poly.type
_entity_poly.pdbx_seq_one_letter_code
_entity_poly.pdbx_strand_id
1 'polypeptide(L)'
;MEQRKARVIIPDHLSFADLGLRRLETGKIEFDWDVIKQICERSERIPLDHLEEGPDDNVVGLILGWYMVIRENGGESDPVAEQLVAEFMEKEPEGDSTDDESGRA
;
A
#
# COMPACT_ATOMS: atom_id res chain seq x y z
N MET A 1 12.62 13.83 12.25
CA MET A 1 11.31 13.35 11.78
C MET A 1 11.21 11.87 12.14
N GLU A 2 10.28 11.49 13.01
CA GLU A 2 10.09 10.07 13.37
C GLU A 2 9.24 9.41 12.27
N GLN A 3 9.88 8.69 11.33
CA GLN A 3 9.15 7.75 10.48
C GLN A 3 8.85 6.50 11.32
N ARG A 4 7.73 6.52 12.05
CA ARG A 4 7.21 5.33 12.73
C ARG A 4 6.65 4.38 11.67
N LYS A 5 7.49 3.47 11.18
CA LYS A 5 7.03 2.27 10.45
C LYS A 5 6.02 1.56 11.34
N ALA A 6 4.73 1.66 11.02
CA ALA A 6 3.69 0.91 11.70
C ALA A 6 4.07 -0.57 11.57
N ARG A 7 4.23 -1.26 12.71
CA ARG A 7 4.41 -2.71 12.71
C ARG A 7 3.05 -3.32 12.45
N VAL A 8 2.76 -3.59 11.18
CA VAL A 8 1.57 -4.35 10.79
C VAL A 8 1.76 -5.80 11.25
N ILE A 9 0.82 -6.32 12.02
CA ILE A 9 0.79 -7.72 12.46
C ILE A 9 -0.28 -8.42 11.63
N ILE A 10 0.15 -9.34 10.77
CA ILE A 10 -0.74 -10.16 9.96
C ILE A 10 -1.09 -11.42 10.76
N PRO A 11 -2.39 -11.70 11.01
CA PRO A 11 -2.79 -12.94 11.66
C PRO A 11 -2.40 -14.17 10.82
N ASP A 12 -1.90 -15.23 11.46
CA ASP A 12 -1.46 -16.45 10.76
C ASP A 12 -2.55 -17.16 9.95
N HIS A 13 -3.83 -16.91 10.30
CA HIS A 13 -4.98 -17.49 9.60
C HIS A 13 -5.44 -16.68 8.39
N LEU A 14 -4.89 -15.49 8.17
CA LEU A 14 -5.23 -14.64 7.03
C LEU A 14 -4.17 -14.77 5.93
N SER A 15 -4.65 -14.97 4.72
CA SER A 15 -3.86 -14.89 3.50
C SER A 15 -4.19 -13.60 2.74
N PHE A 16 -3.30 -13.18 1.84
CA PHE A 16 -3.56 -12.03 0.99
C PHE A 16 -4.78 -12.23 0.09
N ALA A 17 -5.03 -13.47 -0.33
CA ALA A 17 -6.17 -13.81 -1.18
C ALA A 17 -7.52 -13.54 -0.48
N ASP A 18 -7.57 -13.60 0.86
CA ASP A 18 -8.77 -13.27 1.64
C ASP A 18 -9.17 -11.81 1.48
N LEU A 19 -8.23 -10.92 1.14
CA LEU A 19 -8.51 -9.52 0.85
C LEU A 19 -9.46 -9.36 -0.35
N GLY A 20 -9.53 -10.35 -1.24
CA GLY A 20 -10.39 -10.30 -2.43
C GLY A 20 -10.10 -9.08 -3.31
N LEU A 21 -8.82 -8.70 -3.39
CA LEU A 21 -8.37 -7.48 -4.05
C LEU A 21 -8.77 -7.50 -5.53
N ARG A 22 -9.53 -6.49 -5.95
CA ARG A 22 -10.01 -6.34 -7.33
C ARG A 22 -9.84 -4.92 -7.81
N ARG A 23 -9.58 -4.77 -9.11
CA ARG A 23 -9.54 -3.47 -9.76
C ARG A 23 -10.82 -3.28 -10.56
N LEU A 24 -11.52 -2.18 -10.30
CA LEU A 24 -12.68 -1.77 -11.06
C LEU A 24 -12.27 -1.09 -12.37
N GLU A 25 -13.18 -1.08 -13.35
CA GLU A 25 -13.00 -0.36 -14.62
C GLU A 25 -12.78 1.15 -14.43
N THR A 26 -13.22 1.69 -13.28
CA THR A 26 -13.00 3.10 -12.89
C THR A 26 -11.58 3.39 -12.42
N GLY A 27 -10.73 2.37 -12.29
CA GLY A 27 -9.38 2.47 -11.72
C GLY A 27 -9.34 2.41 -10.19
N LYS A 28 -10.50 2.36 -9.53
CA LYS A 28 -10.59 2.13 -8.08
C LYS A 28 -10.32 0.67 -7.74
N ILE A 29 -9.87 0.43 -6.51
CA ILE A 29 -9.73 -0.93 -5.98
C ILE A 29 -10.90 -1.26 -5.05
N GLU A 30 -11.31 -2.52 -5.07
CA GLU A 30 -12.23 -3.12 -4.10
C GLU A 30 -11.48 -4.19 -3.32
N PHE A 31 -11.80 -4.29 -2.03
CA PHE A 31 -11.21 -5.26 -1.11
C PHE A 31 -12.18 -5.51 0.05
N ASP A 32 -11.92 -6.57 0.81
CA ASP A 32 -12.70 -6.92 1.99
C ASP A 32 -12.23 -6.12 3.22
N TRP A 33 -13.10 -5.23 3.70
CA TRP A 33 -12.85 -4.44 4.90
C TRP A 33 -12.78 -5.29 6.17
N ASP A 34 -13.39 -6.47 6.22
CA ASP A 34 -13.30 -7.35 7.38
C ASP A 34 -11.87 -7.82 7.61
N VAL A 35 -11.14 -8.13 6.53
CA VAL A 35 -9.71 -8.50 6.58
C VAL A 35 -8.86 -7.34 7.11
N ILE A 36 -9.12 -6.12 6.63
CA ILE A 36 -8.43 -4.92 7.12
C ILE A 36 -8.72 -4.68 8.60
N LYS A 37 -9.97 -4.87 9.03
CA LYS A 37 -10.37 -4.77 10.45
C LYS A 37 -9.61 -5.77 11.30
N GLN A 38 -9.56 -7.05 10.91
CA GLN A 38 -8.82 -8.08 11.64
C GLN A 38 -7.32 -7.77 11.77
N ILE A 39 -6.70 -7.22 10.71
CA ILE A 39 -5.31 -6.77 10.75
C ILE A 39 -5.15 -5.60 11.73
N CYS A 40 -6.05 -4.62 11.71
CA CYS A 40 -6.02 -3.48 12.64
C CYS A 40 -6.23 -3.92 14.09
N GLU A 41 -7.15 -4.86 14.35
CA GLU A 41 -7.41 -5.41 15.69
C GLU A 41 -6.17 -6.12 16.26
N ARG A 42 -5.39 -6.82 15.42
CA ARG A 42 -4.11 -7.40 15.85
C ARG A 42 -2.98 -6.38 15.89
N SER A 43 -3.04 -5.34 15.07
CA SER A 43 -2.05 -4.28 14.99
C SER A 43 -2.41 -3.14 15.94
N GLU A 44 -1.98 -3.23 17.20
CA GLU A 44 -2.27 -2.28 18.30
C GLU A 44 -2.11 -0.78 17.96
N ARG A 45 -1.42 -0.43 16.87
CA ARG A 45 -1.12 0.96 16.46
C ARG A 45 -1.81 1.46 15.19
N ILE A 46 -2.78 0.72 14.63
CA ILE A 46 -3.48 1.14 13.40
C ILE A 46 -4.96 1.35 13.72
N PRO A 47 -5.40 2.58 14.04
CA PRO A 47 -6.81 2.87 14.24
C PRO A 47 -7.55 2.76 12.90
N LEU A 48 -8.59 1.94 12.87
CA LEU A 48 -9.41 1.71 11.68
C LEU A 48 -10.02 3.01 11.15
N ASP A 49 -10.45 3.92 12.03
CA ASP A 49 -11.00 5.23 11.66
C ASP A 49 -10.02 6.06 10.81
N HIS A 50 -8.70 5.92 11.01
CA HIS A 50 -7.72 6.63 10.18
C HIS A 50 -7.57 6.05 8.77
N LEU A 51 -8.01 4.80 8.56
CA LEU A 51 -8.04 4.16 7.25
C LEU A 51 -9.37 4.42 6.54
N GLU A 52 -10.48 4.46 7.29
CA GLU A 52 -11.84 4.62 6.75
C GLU A 52 -12.19 6.10 6.48
N GLU A 53 -11.77 7.02 7.37
CA GLU A 53 -11.99 8.47 7.23
C GLU A 53 -10.77 9.21 6.64
N GLY A 54 -9.65 8.50 6.47
CA GLY A 54 -8.43 9.03 5.90
C GLY A 54 -8.47 9.12 4.37
N PRO A 55 -7.45 9.75 3.75
CA PRO A 55 -7.26 9.64 2.30
C PRO A 55 -7.14 8.16 1.89
N ASP A 56 -7.74 7.79 0.75
CA ASP A 56 -7.72 6.42 0.20
C ASP A 56 -6.29 5.83 0.11
N ASP A 57 -5.27 6.68 -0.03
CA ASP A 57 -3.84 6.30 0.01
C ASP A 57 -3.42 5.55 1.29
N ASN A 58 -4.07 5.80 2.43
CA ASN A 58 -3.69 5.17 3.70
C ASN A 58 -3.91 3.66 3.70
N VAL A 59 -5.07 3.21 3.21
CA VAL A 59 -5.38 1.78 3.12
C VAL A 59 -4.63 1.11 1.97
N VAL A 60 -4.40 1.83 0.86
CA VAL A 60 -3.56 1.34 -0.24
C VAL A 60 -2.13 1.09 0.24
N GLY A 61 -1.55 2.01 1.01
CA GLY A 61 -0.20 1.85 1.58
C GLY A 61 -0.10 0.64 2.53
N LEU A 62 -1.16 0.37 3.31
CA LEU A 62 -1.23 -0.83 4.15
C LEU A 62 -1.24 -2.11 3.30
N ILE A 63 -2.10 -2.16 2.27
CA ILE A 63 -2.23 -3.30 1.37
C ILE A 63 -0.90 -3.58 0.65
N LEU A 64 -0.27 -2.55 0.09
CA LEU A 64 1.02 -2.66 -0.58
C LEU A 64 2.13 -3.11 0.37
N GLY A 65 2.20 -2.54 1.58
CA GLY A 65 3.17 -2.95 2.59
C GLY A 65 3.01 -4.41 2.99
N TRP A 66 1.78 -4.88 3.18
CA TRP A 66 1.49 -6.29 3.45
C TRP A 66 1.90 -7.18 2.27
N TYR A 67 1.54 -6.79 1.05
CA TYR A 67 1.88 -7.53 -0.17
C TYR A 67 3.38 -7.72 -0.34
N MET A 68 4.17 -6.65 -0.16
CA MET A 68 5.64 -6.71 -0.25
C MET A 68 6.22 -7.73 0.74
N VAL A 69 5.76 -7.74 1.99
CA VAL A 69 6.23 -8.70 3.00
C VAL A 69 5.93 -10.13 2.58
N ILE A 70 4.72 -10.42 2.09
CA ILE A 70 4.37 -11.78 1.64
C ILE A 70 5.26 -12.19 0.45
N ARG A 71 5.51 -11.27 -0.48
CA ARG A 71 6.38 -11.52 -1.64
C ARG A 71 7.82 -11.80 -1.24
N GLU A 72 8.36 -11.08 -0.26
CA GLU A 72 9.69 -11.34 0.29
C GLU A 72 9.78 -12.73 0.96
N ASN A 73 8.68 -13.22 1.51
CA ASN A 73 8.57 -14.55 2.11
C ASN A 73 8.23 -15.67 1.10
N GLY A 74 8.16 -15.37 -0.20
CA GLY A 74 7.84 -16.35 -1.24
C GLY A 74 6.36 -16.73 -1.33
N GLY A 75 5.47 -15.89 -0.81
CA GLY A 75 4.02 -16.08 -0.93
C GLY A 75 3.48 -15.75 -2.33
N GLU A 76 2.16 -15.91 -2.48
CA GLU A 76 1.48 -15.87 -3.78
C GLU A 76 1.47 -14.46 -4.40
N SER A 77 1.50 -14.41 -5.72
CA SER A 77 1.42 -13.19 -6.52
C SER A 77 -0.04 -12.79 -6.74
N ASP A 78 -0.36 -11.51 -6.55
CA ASP A 78 -1.68 -10.97 -6.88
C ASP A 78 -1.56 -9.98 -8.05
N PRO A 79 -2.29 -10.17 -9.17
CA PRO A 79 -2.14 -9.34 -10.36
C PRO A 79 -2.57 -7.89 -10.16
N VAL A 80 -3.49 -7.61 -9.22
CA VAL A 80 -3.92 -6.25 -8.91
C VAL A 80 -2.86 -5.58 -8.03
N ALA A 81 -2.35 -6.29 -7.03
CA ALA A 81 -1.28 -5.77 -6.17
C ALA A 81 0.01 -5.49 -6.95
N GLU A 82 0.41 -6.36 -7.88
CA GLU A 82 1.57 -6.12 -8.77
C GLU A 82 1.42 -4.84 -9.59
N GLN A 83 0.22 -4.58 -10.14
CA GLN A 83 -0.07 -3.34 -10.86
C GLN A 83 0.05 -2.12 -9.94
N LEU A 84 -0.55 -2.18 -8.75
CA LEU A 84 -0.47 -1.09 -7.78
C LEU A 84 0.97 -0.82 -7.32
N VAL A 85 1.79 -1.87 -7.13
CA VAL A 85 3.22 -1.73 -6.82
C VAL A 85 3.94 -1.03 -7.96
N ALA A 86 3.70 -1.43 -9.21
CA ALA A 86 4.29 -0.78 -10.38
C ALA A 86 3.89 0.70 -10.45
N GLU A 87 2.59 1.02 -10.34
CA GLU A 87 2.07 2.39 -10.33
C GLU A 87 2.70 3.23 -9.20
N PHE A 88 2.91 2.63 -8.02
CA PHE A 88 3.52 3.30 -6.87
C PHE A 88 5.02 3.53 -7.05
N MET A 89 5.74 2.58 -7.67
CA MET A 89 7.18 2.70 -7.93
C MET A 89 7.50 3.60 -9.15
N GLU A 90 6.63 3.66 -10.15
CA GLU A 90 6.75 4.57 -11.30
C GLU A 90 6.53 6.05 -10.92
N LYS A 91 5.98 6.31 -9.74
CA LYS A 91 5.71 7.66 -9.21
C LYS A 91 6.90 8.27 -8.43
N GLU A 92 8.05 7.62 -8.39
CA GLU A 92 9.31 8.29 -8.04
C GLU A 92 9.75 9.07 -9.30
N PRO A 93 9.63 10.41 -9.33
CA PRO A 93 10.00 11.17 -10.50
C PRO A 93 11.48 10.93 -10.78
N GLU A 94 11.77 10.43 -11.98
CA GLU A 94 12.98 10.83 -12.69
C GLU A 94 13.16 12.33 -12.45
N GLY A 95 14.26 12.66 -11.78
CA GLY A 95 14.54 13.98 -11.27
C GLY A 95 14.30 15.03 -12.35
N ASP A 96 13.58 16.07 -11.93
CA ASP A 96 13.64 17.40 -12.53
C ASP A 96 15.12 17.78 -12.71
N SER A 97 15.67 17.46 -13.88
CA SER A 97 16.94 17.94 -14.37
C SER A 97 16.63 19.05 -15.36
N THR A 98 15.91 20.09 -14.91
CA THR A 98 16.04 21.40 -15.56
C THR A 98 17.31 22.05 -15.04
N ASP A 99 18.44 21.65 -15.62
CA ASP A 99 19.63 22.51 -15.72
C ASP A 99 19.28 23.66 -16.68
N ASP A 100 18.52 24.63 -16.18
CA ASP A 100 18.42 25.97 -16.77
C ASP A 100 19.48 26.85 -16.09
N GLU A 101 20.75 26.68 -16.47
CA GLU A 101 21.79 27.68 -16.19
C GLU A 101 21.70 28.78 -17.26
N SER A 102 20.63 29.56 -17.22
CA SER A 102 20.61 30.90 -17.80
C SER A 102 21.19 31.89 -16.78
N GLY A 103 22.50 32.13 -16.86
CA GLY A 103 23.21 32.88 -15.83
C GLY A 103 24.55 33.53 -16.23
N ARG A 104 24.51 34.45 -17.20
CA ARG A 104 25.39 35.64 -17.31
C ARG A 104 26.91 35.49 -17.08
N ALA A 105 27.69 35.70 -18.15
CA ALA A 105 28.80 36.67 -18.16
C ALA A 105 29.05 37.17 -19.59
#